data_AF-A0A0E9WUK6-F1
#
_entry.id   AF-A0A0E9WUK6-F1
#
_cell.length_a   1.000
_cell.length_b   1.000
_cell.length_c   1.000
_cell.angle_alpha   90.00
_cell.angle_beta   90.00
_cell.angle_gamma   90.00
#
_symmetry.space_group_name_H-M   'P 1'
#
loop_
_entity.id
_entity.type
_entity.pdbx_description
1 polymer ?
#
loop_
_entity_poly.entity_id
_entity_poly.type
_entity_poly.pdbx_seq_one_letter_code
_entity_poly.pdbx_strand_id
1 'polypeptide(L)'
;MEEISEHAKNLTLSEDLEKTLEERVNLFYNFVKEKKEEGAIDTADKEILSEAERLDVKAMGPLILSELLFDENIRDQIKKYKRHFLRFCHNNKKAQKYLLGGFECLVKLHQAQLLPRVPIVLKALYDADLLEEDVILAWAEKVSKKYVSKELAKEIHAKAAPFVKWLKEAEEESEGSEEEGDEDENVEVVYSSSARELTVETVKPEKSDNKDEDDIDIDAI
;
A
#
# COMPACT_ATOMS: atom_id res chain seq x y z
N MET A 1 -5.27 41.39 6.29
CA MET A 1 -6.04 40.17 6.59
C MET A 1 -5.42 38.94 5.93
N GLU A 2 -4.78 39.07 4.76
CA GLU A 2 -4.05 37.95 4.11
C GLU A 2 -2.82 37.47 4.89
N GLU A 3 -1.99 38.37 5.45
CA GLU A 3 -0.79 37.96 6.22
C GLU A 3 -1.09 37.12 7.46
N ILE A 4 -2.23 37.36 8.12
CA ILE A 4 -2.67 36.57 9.28
C ILE A 4 -3.10 35.16 8.83
N SER A 5 -3.69 35.04 7.64
CA SER A 5 -4.08 33.74 7.08
C SER A 5 -2.87 32.91 6.67
N GLU A 6 -1.85 33.52 6.08
CA GLU A 6 -0.62 32.84 5.67
C GLU A 6 0.22 32.42 6.89
N HIS A 7 0.31 33.28 7.90
CA HIS A 7 0.98 32.93 9.16
C HIS A 7 0.25 31.79 9.90
N ALA A 8 -1.08 31.82 9.97
CA ALA A 8 -1.86 30.74 10.56
C ALA A 8 -1.67 29.41 9.80
N LYS A 9 -1.66 29.45 8.46
CA LYS A 9 -1.37 28.26 7.63
C LYS A 9 0.03 27.70 7.91
N ASN A 10 1.04 28.56 7.98
CA ASN A 10 2.41 28.13 8.27
C ASN A 10 2.57 27.53 9.66
N LEU A 11 1.87 28.08 10.67
CA LEU A 11 1.84 27.52 12.02
C LEU A 11 1.16 26.14 12.06
N THR A 12 0.00 25.98 11.42
CA THR A 12 -0.69 24.68 11.36
C THR A 12 0.11 23.63 10.58
N LEU A 13 0.83 24.04 9.53
CA LEU A 13 1.76 23.16 8.81
C LEU A 13 2.86 22.61 9.73
N SER A 14 3.48 23.46 10.54
CA SER A 14 4.49 23.01 11.49
C SER A 14 3.91 22.10 12.57
N GLU A 15 2.71 22.41 13.10
CA GLU A 15 2.08 21.62 14.16
C GLU A 15 1.66 20.21 13.70
N ASP A 16 1.21 20.06 12.44
CA ASP A 16 0.84 18.76 11.90
C ASP A 16 2.05 17.88 11.60
N LEU A 17 3.18 18.47 11.19
CA LEU A 17 4.43 17.73 10.93
C LEU A 17 5.11 17.27 12.22
N GLU A 18 4.83 17.89 13.36
CA GLU A 18 5.27 17.44 14.68
C GLU A 18 4.49 16.22 15.20
N LYS A 19 3.37 15.88 14.56
CA LYS A 19 2.55 14.72 14.94
C LYS A 19 3.21 13.40 14.55
N THR A 20 2.81 12.34 15.24
CA THR A 20 3.20 10.98 14.90
C THR A 20 2.77 10.62 13.48
N LEU A 21 3.44 9.64 12.86
CA LEU A 21 3.03 9.16 11.54
C LEU A 21 1.58 8.68 11.53
N GLU A 22 1.15 7.99 12.60
CA GLU A 22 -0.23 7.57 12.80
C GLU A 22 -1.24 8.71 12.72
N GLU A 23 -0.99 9.79 13.46
CA GLU A 23 -1.86 10.96 13.46
C GLU A 23 -1.89 11.64 12.09
N ARG A 24 -0.74 11.76 11.40
CA ARG A 24 -0.67 12.34 10.05
C ARG A 24 -1.43 11.50 9.02
N VAL A 25 -1.31 10.17 9.10
CA VAL A 25 -2.06 9.23 8.26
C VAL A 25 -3.56 9.33 8.54
N ASN A 26 -3.96 9.43 9.80
CA ASN A 26 -5.36 9.64 10.20
C ASN A 26 -5.93 10.97 9.73
N LEU A 27 -5.17 12.07 9.81
CA LEU A 27 -5.56 13.36 9.25
C LEU A 27 -5.81 13.26 7.75
N PHE A 28 -4.90 12.63 7.01
CA PHE A 28 -5.05 12.44 5.58
C PHE A 28 -6.26 11.56 5.23
N TYR A 29 -6.50 10.48 5.98
CA TYR A 29 -7.68 9.63 5.81
C TYR A 29 -8.98 10.40 6.00
N ASN A 30 -9.08 11.18 7.08
CA ASN A 30 -10.26 11.99 7.36
C ASN A 30 -10.50 13.02 6.25
N PHE A 31 -9.45 13.67 5.76
CA PHE A 31 -9.55 14.58 4.62
C PHE A 31 -10.13 13.91 3.36
N VAL A 32 -9.62 12.73 2.97
CA VAL A 32 -10.13 12.00 1.80
C VAL A 32 -11.57 11.56 2.02
N LYS A 33 -11.90 11.09 3.23
CA LYS A 33 -13.25 10.67 3.60
C LYS A 33 -14.24 11.83 3.53
N GLU A 34 -13.88 13.01 4.03
CA GLU A 34 -14.70 14.23 3.92
C GLU A 34 -14.95 14.58 2.45
N LYS A 35 -13.92 14.58 1.59
CA LYS A 35 -14.10 14.80 0.14
C LYS A 35 -15.07 13.82 -0.51
N LYS A 36 -15.08 12.56 -0.04
CA LYS A 36 -16.03 11.53 -0.51
C LYS A 36 -17.45 11.81 -0.01
N GLU A 37 -17.63 12.14 1.26
CA GLU A 37 -18.94 12.42 1.87
C GLU A 37 -19.57 13.71 1.32
N GLU A 38 -18.77 14.70 0.95
CA GLU A 38 -19.21 15.94 0.27
C GLU A 38 -19.53 15.75 -1.22
N GLY A 39 -19.23 14.58 -1.79
CA GLY A 39 -19.43 14.32 -3.22
C GLY A 39 -18.44 15.04 -4.14
N ALA A 40 -17.34 15.58 -3.60
CA ALA A 40 -16.30 16.30 -4.34
C ALA A 40 -15.16 15.39 -4.83
N ILE A 41 -15.18 14.11 -4.43
CA ILE A 41 -14.07 13.17 -4.64
C ILE A 41 -13.63 13.05 -6.10
N ASP A 42 -14.57 13.03 -7.06
CA ASP A 42 -14.27 12.80 -8.47
C ASP A 42 -13.33 13.86 -9.07
N THR A 43 -13.31 15.08 -8.52
CA THR A 43 -12.47 16.19 -8.98
C THR A 43 -11.35 16.58 -7.99
N ALA A 44 -11.29 15.96 -6.82
CA ALA A 44 -10.37 16.32 -5.74
C ALA A 44 -8.95 15.71 -5.89
N ASP A 45 -8.60 15.16 -7.05
CA ASP A 45 -7.35 14.42 -7.25
C ASP A 45 -6.10 15.26 -6.93
N LYS A 46 -6.11 16.56 -7.28
CA LYS A 46 -5.01 17.49 -6.94
C LYS A 46 -4.97 17.83 -5.45
N GLU A 47 -6.12 18.12 -4.85
CA GLU A 47 -6.22 18.50 -3.44
C GLU A 47 -5.77 17.36 -2.52
N ILE A 48 -6.16 16.13 -2.85
CA ILE A 48 -5.74 14.91 -2.16
C ILE A 48 -4.22 14.73 -2.24
N LEU A 49 -3.61 14.92 -3.42
CA LEU A 49 -2.15 14.86 -3.54
C LEU A 49 -1.47 15.93 -2.69
N SER A 50 -1.94 17.18 -2.76
CA SER A 50 -1.37 18.28 -1.98
C SER A 50 -1.48 18.05 -0.48
N GLU A 51 -2.60 17.49 0.00
CA GLU A 51 -2.76 17.19 1.42
C GLU A 51 -1.83 16.05 1.88
N ALA A 52 -1.67 15.01 1.06
CA ALA A 52 -0.74 13.93 1.37
C ALA A 52 0.73 14.40 1.39
N GLU A 53 1.10 15.35 0.52
CA GLU A 53 2.41 16.01 0.52
C GLU A 53 2.59 16.90 1.75
N ARG A 54 1.56 17.68 2.10
CA ARG A 54 1.52 18.55 3.28
C ARG A 54 1.76 17.79 4.58
N LEU A 55 1.15 16.61 4.69
CA LEU A 55 1.24 15.72 5.83
C LEU A 55 2.44 14.77 5.75
N ASP A 56 3.24 14.81 4.67
CA ASP A 56 4.38 13.92 4.44
C ASP A 56 4.00 12.42 4.59
N VAL A 57 2.89 12.06 3.95
CA VAL A 57 2.35 10.68 3.88
C VAL A 57 2.07 10.25 2.43
N LYS A 58 2.66 10.95 1.45
CA LYS A 58 2.42 10.74 0.01
C LYS A 58 2.51 9.28 -0.41
N ALA A 59 3.51 8.53 0.05
CA ALA A 59 3.66 7.13 -0.33
C ALA A 59 2.48 6.25 0.14
N MET A 60 1.84 6.57 1.26
CA MET A 60 0.72 5.81 1.82
C MET A 60 -0.62 6.13 1.15
N GLY A 61 -0.64 7.15 0.28
CA GLY A 61 -1.83 7.60 -0.44
C GLY A 61 -2.67 6.45 -1.03
N PRO A 62 -2.08 5.57 -1.87
CA PRO A 62 -2.82 4.49 -2.49
C PRO A 62 -3.44 3.47 -1.53
N LEU A 63 -2.85 3.26 -0.34
CA LEU A 63 -3.43 2.37 0.68
C LEU A 63 -4.77 2.94 1.17
N ILE A 64 -4.78 4.22 1.56
CA ILE A 64 -5.97 4.94 2.03
C ILE A 64 -7.01 5.09 0.92
N LEU A 65 -6.57 5.42 -0.30
CA LEU A 65 -7.47 5.52 -1.45
C LEU A 65 -8.14 4.18 -1.77
N SER A 66 -7.42 3.06 -1.64
CA SER A 66 -8.01 1.74 -1.91
C SER A 66 -9.15 1.43 -0.95
N GLU A 67 -8.96 1.71 0.35
CA GLU A 67 -10.01 1.52 1.35
C GLU A 67 -11.23 2.42 1.13
N LEU A 68 -11.00 3.69 0.80
CA LEU A 68 -12.07 4.67 0.69
C LEU A 68 -12.78 4.64 -0.66
N LEU A 69 -12.12 4.23 -1.75
CA LEU A 69 -12.65 4.37 -3.11
C LEU A 69 -13.01 3.05 -3.78
N PHE A 70 -12.51 1.92 -3.27
CA PHE A 70 -12.78 0.60 -3.85
C PHE A 70 -13.71 -0.27 -3.00
N ASP A 71 -14.43 -1.15 -3.69
CA ASP A 71 -15.24 -2.23 -3.15
C ASP A 71 -15.16 -3.46 -4.08
N GLU A 72 -16.12 -4.40 -4.03
CA GLU A 72 -16.16 -5.56 -4.92
C GLU A 72 -16.21 -5.23 -6.43
N ASN A 73 -16.47 -3.97 -6.79
CA ASN A 73 -16.53 -3.43 -8.15
C ASN A 73 -15.24 -2.72 -8.59
N ILE A 74 -14.11 -3.00 -7.90
CA ILE A 74 -12.79 -2.38 -8.14
C ILE A 74 -12.40 -2.22 -9.62
N ARG A 75 -12.74 -3.15 -10.51
CA ARG A 75 -12.38 -3.05 -11.94
C ARG A 75 -12.94 -1.80 -12.64
N ASP A 76 -14.14 -1.37 -12.28
CA ASP A 76 -14.72 -0.15 -12.85
C ASP A 76 -14.24 1.08 -12.08
N GLN A 77 -13.98 0.92 -10.79
CA GLN A 77 -13.48 2.00 -9.95
C GLN A 77 -12.01 2.36 -10.26
N ILE A 78 -11.18 1.40 -10.68
CA ILE A 78 -9.83 1.67 -11.22
C ILE A 78 -9.92 2.64 -12.39
N LYS A 79 -10.89 2.45 -13.30
CA LYS A 79 -11.09 3.37 -14.44
C LYS A 79 -11.57 4.74 -13.95
N LYS A 80 -12.54 4.74 -13.02
CA LYS A 80 -13.14 5.96 -12.45
C LYS A 80 -12.09 6.83 -11.75
N TYR A 81 -11.24 6.21 -10.92
CA TYR A 81 -10.28 6.89 -10.06
C TYR A 81 -8.83 6.78 -10.55
N LYS A 82 -8.58 6.35 -11.81
CA LYS A 82 -7.22 6.20 -12.38
C LYS A 82 -6.37 7.44 -12.11
N ARG A 83 -6.93 8.64 -12.31
CA ARG A 83 -6.24 9.92 -12.10
C ARG A 83 -5.79 10.12 -10.65
N HIS A 84 -6.59 9.71 -9.67
CA HIS A 84 -6.26 9.81 -8.25
C HIS A 84 -5.05 8.94 -7.93
N PHE A 85 -5.07 7.67 -8.34
CA PHE A 85 -3.96 6.75 -8.07
C PHE A 85 -2.69 7.10 -8.85
N LEU A 86 -2.81 7.53 -10.11
CA LEU A 86 -1.66 7.88 -10.95
C LEU A 86 -0.83 9.03 -10.37
N ARG A 87 -1.46 9.97 -9.66
CA ARG A 87 -0.76 11.06 -8.94
C ARG A 87 0.21 10.56 -7.88
N PHE A 88 -0.05 9.38 -7.34
CA PHE A 88 0.77 8.77 -6.31
C PHE A 88 1.74 7.74 -6.87
N CYS A 89 1.28 6.88 -7.78
CA CYS A 89 2.03 5.71 -8.25
C CYS A 89 3.07 6.02 -9.34
N HIS A 90 2.87 7.07 -10.13
CA HIS A 90 3.77 7.37 -11.26
C HIS A 90 5.21 7.62 -10.78
N ASN A 91 6.16 6.82 -11.25
CA ASN A 91 7.58 6.82 -10.84
C ASN A 91 7.77 6.69 -9.32
N ASN A 92 6.90 5.96 -8.63
CA ASN A 92 6.91 5.83 -7.17
C ASN A 92 6.60 4.40 -6.72
N LYS A 93 7.61 3.53 -6.77
CA LYS A 93 7.51 2.12 -6.39
C LYS A 93 7.05 1.93 -4.94
N LYS A 94 7.40 2.83 -4.02
CA LYS A 94 6.94 2.79 -2.62
C LYS A 94 5.42 2.93 -2.53
N ALA A 95 4.83 3.88 -3.27
CA ALA A 95 3.38 4.04 -3.35
C ALA A 95 2.69 2.85 -4.04
N GLN A 96 3.31 2.26 -5.05
CA GLN A 96 2.80 1.05 -5.72
C GLN A 96 2.79 -0.17 -4.76
N LYS A 97 3.81 -0.32 -3.91
CA LYS A 97 3.83 -1.33 -2.83
C LYS A 97 2.66 -1.10 -1.83
N TYR A 98 2.35 0.15 -1.49
CA TYR A 98 1.17 0.48 -0.66
C TYR A 98 -0.15 0.18 -1.38
N LEU A 99 -0.24 0.37 -2.70
CA LEU A 99 -1.40 -0.01 -3.50
C LEU A 99 -1.64 -1.52 -3.46
N LEU A 100 -0.59 -2.34 -3.59
CA LEU A 100 -0.70 -3.80 -3.45
C LEU A 100 -1.18 -4.21 -2.05
N GLY A 101 -0.70 -3.55 -1.00
CA GLY A 101 -1.23 -3.75 0.36
C GLY A 101 -2.71 -3.38 0.49
N GLY A 102 -3.13 -2.26 -0.11
CA GLY A 102 -4.53 -1.86 -0.17
C GLY A 102 -5.40 -2.86 -0.92
N PHE A 103 -4.88 -3.43 -2.00
CA PHE A 103 -5.53 -4.50 -2.75
C PHE A 103 -5.71 -5.78 -1.91
N GLU A 104 -4.70 -6.21 -1.15
CA GLU A 104 -4.82 -7.35 -0.23
C GLU A 104 -5.90 -7.12 0.83
N CYS A 105 -5.93 -5.93 1.46
CA CYS A 105 -6.97 -5.53 2.40
C CYS A 105 -8.37 -5.58 1.77
N LEU A 106 -8.51 -5.12 0.54
CA LEU A 106 -9.78 -5.15 -0.18
C LEU A 106 -10.22 -6.59 -0.48
N VAL A 107 -9.29 -7.46 -0.88
CA VAL A 107 -9.59 -8.89 -1.06
C VAL A 107 -10.02 -9.53 0.25
N LYS A 108 -9.39 -9.20 1.39
CA LYS A 108 -9.84 -9.66 2.71
C LYS A 108 -11.28 -9.22 3.00
N LEU A 109 -11.63 -7.97 2.71
CA LEU A 109 -12.96 -7.42 2.98
C LEU A 109 -14.06 -8.04 2.10
N HIS A 110 -13.75 -8.32 0.84
CA HIS A 110 -14.69 -8.85 -0.16
C HIS A 110 -14.23 -10.21 -0.72
N GLN A 111 -13.79 -11.12 0.17
CA GLN A 111 -13.06 -12.35 -0.22
C GLN A 111 -13.83 -13.22 -1.20
N ALA A 112 -15.13 -13.44 -0.98
CA ALA A 112 -15.94 -14.27 -1.85
C ALA A 112 -16.03 -13.72 -3.30
N GLN A 113 -16.01 -12.40 -3.45
CA GLN A 113 -16.17 -11.71 -4.72
C GLN A 113 -14.83 -11.49 -5.43
N LEU A 114 -13.79 -11.12 -4.67
CA LEU A 114 -12.53 -10.64 -5.22
C LEU A 114 -11.44 -11.70 -5.31
N LEU A 115 -11.41 -12.69 -4.41
CA LEU A 115 -10.38 -13.72 -4.45
C LEU A 115 -10.35 -14.51 -5.78
N PRO A 116 -11.49 -14.91 -6.38
CA PRO A 116 -11.48 -15.53 -7.71
C PRO A 116 -11.08 -14.57 -8.85
N ARG A 117 -11.10 -13.25 -8.59
CA ARG A 117 -10.84 -12.18 -9.55
C ARG A 117 -9.46 -11.55 -9.39
N VAL A 118 -8.62 -12.01 -8.47
CA VAL A 118 -7.27 -11.49 -8.24
C VAL A 118 -6.48 -11.27 -9.53
N PRO A 119 -6.32 -12.27 -10.43
CA PRO A 119 -5.50 -12.07 -11.63
C PRO A 119 -6.08 -11.02 -12.60
N ILE A 120 -7.41 -10.92 -12.72
CA ILE A 120 -8.03 -9.90 -13.59
C ILE A 120 -7.98 -8.49 -12.98
N VAL A 121 -7.96 -8.37 -11.65
CA VAL A 121 -7.79 -7.08 -10.98
C VAL A 121 -6.33 -6.61 -11.08
N LEU A 122 -5.35 -7.49 -10.84
CA LEU A 122 -3.93 -7.17 -11.02
C LEU A 122 -3.62 -6.73 -12.45
N LYS A 123 -4.15 -7.45 -13.45
CA LYS A 123 -4.04 -7.02 -14.85
C LYS A 123 -4.65 -5.63 -15.08
N ALA A 124 -5.80 -5.33 -14.48
CA ALA A 124 -6.44 -4.02 -14.63
C ALA A 124 -5.63 -2.89 -13.99
N LEU A 125 -4.92 -3.15 -12.89
CA LEU A 125 -4.00 -2.19 -12.26
C LEU A 125 -2.75 -1.96 -13.12
N TYR A 126 -2.16 -3.03 -13.67
CA TYR A 126 -1.05 -2.99 -14.61
C TYR A 126 -1.41 -2.24 -15.91
N ASP A 127 -2.50 -2.64 -16.59
CA ASP A 127 -2.99 -1.98 -17.82
C ASP A 127 -3.35 -0.50 -17.59
N ALA A 128 -3.60 -0.10 -16.34
CA ALA A 128 -3.89 1.27 -15.95
C ALA A 128 -2.64 2.08 -15.56
N ASP A 129 -1.43 1.53 -15.72
CA ASP A 129 -0.16 2.16 -15.35
C ASP A 129 -0.07 2.49 -13.85
N LEU A 130 -0.79 1.74 -13.01
CA LEU A 130 -0.82 1.95 -11.56
C LEU A 130 0.17 1.05 -10.82
N LEU A 131 0.59 -0.04 -11.43
CA LEU A 131 1.61 -0.97 -10.94
C LEU A 131 2.57 -1.31 -12.07
N GLU A 132 3.85 -1.12 -11.83
CA GLU A 132 4.92 -1.54 -12.71
C GLU A 132 5.17 -3.05 -12.58
N GLU A 133 5.71 -3.64 -13.64
CA GLU A 133 5.95 -5.08 -13.73
C GLU A 133 6.85 -5.59 -12.61
N ASP A 134 8.00 -4.94 -12.43
CA ASP A 134 8.99 -5.27 -11.43
C ASP A 134 8.44 -5.20 -10.00
N VAL A 135 7.57 -4.23 -9.70
CA VAL A 135 6.89 -4.13 -8.39
C VAL A 135 5.95 -5.32 -8.18
N ILE A 136 5.23 -5.75 -9.21
CA ILE A 136 4.34 -6.91 -9.13
C ILE A 136 5.16 -8.20 -8.95
N LEU A 137 6.27 -8.35 -9.69
CA LEU A 137 7.15 -9.51 -9.59
C LEU A 137 7.78 -9.60 -8.20
N ALA A 138 8.36 -8.51 -7.70
CA ALA A 138 8.96 -8.45 -6.36
C ALA A 138 7.93 -8.73 -5.25
N TRP A 139 6.70 -8.24 -5.39
CA TRP A 139 5.61 -8.59 -4.46
C TRP A 139 5.28 -10.09 -4.54
N ALA A 140 5.17 -10.65 -5.74
CA ALA A 140 4.77 -12.05 -5.93
C ALA A 140 5.78 -13.04 -5.34
N GLU A 141 7.07 -12.69 -5.29
CA GLU A 141 8.15 -13.53 -4.78
C GLU A 141 8.10 -13.75 -3.26
N LYS A 142 7.63 -12.76 -2.49
CA LYS A 142 7.63 -12.81 -1.03
C LYS A 142 6.23 -12.58 -0.46
N VAL A 143 5.65 -13.65 0.07
CA VAL A 143 4.41 -13.57 0.85
C VAL A 143 4.67 -12.80 2.15
N SER A 144 3.88 -11.76 2.40
CA SER A 144 3.93 -10.94 3.61
C SER A 144 2.74 -11.19 4.53
N LYS A 145 2.92 -10.94 5.84
CA LYS A 145 1.84 -10.94 6.86
C LYS A 145 1.40 -9.52 7.25
N LYS A 146 1.87 -8.50 6.51
CA LYS A 146 1.73 -7.07 6.89
C LYS A 146 0.28 -6.57 6.87
N TYR A 147 -0.49 -6.93 5.85
CA TYR A 147 -1.84 -6.41 5.65
C TYR A 147 -2.94 -7.45 5.89
N VAL A 148 -2.62 -8.72 5.64
CA VAL A 148 -3.54 -9.86 5.79
C VAL A 148 -2.82 -11.03 6.47
N SER A 149 -3.57 -12.03 6.93
CA SER A 149 -2.97 -13.24 7.50
C SER A 149 -2.09 -13.93 6.46
N LYS A 150 -1.05 -14.63 6.93
CA LYS A 150 -0.12 -15.35 6.04
C LYS A 150 -0.84 -16.38 5.17
N GLU A 151 -1.92 -16.98 5.69
CA GLU A 151 -2.76 -17.95 4.97
C GLU A 151 -3.51 -17.28 3.81
N LEU A 152 -4.13 -16.12 4.06
CA LEU A 152 -4.84 -15.38 3.03
C LEU A 152 -3.87 -14.80 1.99
N ALA A 153 -2.71 -14.29 2.41
CA ALA A 153 -1.68 -13.82 1.49
C ALA A 153 -1.21 -14.94 0.55
N LYS A 154 -0.93 -16.15 1.08
CA LYS A 154 -0.62 -17.32 0.23
C LYS A 154 -1.72 -17.63 -0.77
N GLU A 155 -2.98 -17.53 -0.36
CA GLU A 155 -4.13 -17.77 -1.25
C GLU A 155 -4.22 -16.70 -2.35
N ILE A 156 -4.02 -15.43 -2.02
CA ILE A 156 -3.97 -14.32 -2.99
C ILE A 156 -2.85 -14.55 -4.01
N HIS A 157 -1.63 -14.87 -3.56
CA HIS A 157 -0.50 -15.13 -4.46
C HIS A 157 -0.76 -16.37 -5.35
N ALA A 158 -1.38 -17.42 -4.81
CA ALA A 158 -1.76 -18.59 -5.61
C ALA A 158 -2.77 -18.25 -6.71
N LYS A 159 -3.72 -17.33 -6.44
CA LYS A 159 -4.63 -16.81 -7.47
C LYS A 159 -3.95 -15.88 -8.46
N ALA A 160 -2.94 -15.13 -8.04
CA ALA A 160 -2.16 -14.23 -8.89
C ALA A 160 -1.20 -14.96 -9.84
N ALA A 161 -0.81 -16.20 -9.52
CA ALA A 161 0.21 -16.97 -10.26
C ALA A 161 0.04 -17.00 -11.80
N PRO A 162 -1.17 -17.17 -12.39
CA PRO A 162 -1.32 -17.12 -13.84
C PRO A 162 -0.96 -15.76 -14.46
N PHE A 163 -1.25 -14.66 -13.76
CA PHE A 163 -0.91 -13.31 -14.22
C PHE A 163 0.58 -13.01 -14.06
N VAL A 164 1.17 -13.41 -12.92
CA VAL A 164 2.61 -13.29 -12.68
C VAL A 164 3.40 -14.09 -13.73
N LYS A 165 2.94 -15.29 -14.07
CA LYS A 165 3.54 -16.08 -15.14
C LYS A 165 3.45 -15.37 -16.50
N TRP A 166 2.29 -14.78 -16.81
CA TRP A 166 2.12 -14.01 -18.05
C TRP A 166 3.06 -12.80 -18.14
N LEU A 167 3.32 -12.09 -17.03
CA LEU A 167 4.31 -11.01 -16.97
C LEU A 167 5.72 -11.54 -17.29
N LYS A 168 6.16 -12.60 -16.60
CA LYS A 168 7.49 -13.20 -16.83
C LYS A 168 7.72 -13.69 -18.26
N GLU A 169 6.68 -14.26 -18.89
CA GLU A 169 6.75 -14.71 -20.28
C GLU A 169 6.83 -13.53 -21.27
N ALA A 170 6.37 -12.34 -20.91
CA ALA A 170 6.52 -11.14 -21.72
C ALA A 170 7.95 -10.54 -21.63
N GLU A 171 8.67 -10.83 -20.55
CA GLU A 171 9.99 -10.25 -20.23
C GLU A 171 11.19 -11.01 -20.85
N GLU A 172 11.01 -12.24 -21.37
CA GLU A 172 12.06 -13.02 -22.06
C GLU A 172 12.64 -12.35 -23.34
N GLU A 173 12.28 -11.08 -23.64
CA GLU A 173 12.91 -10.22 -24.66
C GLU A 173 13.78 -9.06 -24.11
N SER A 174 13.92 -8.85 -22.80
CA SER A 174 14.72 -7.73 -22.27
C SER A 174 15.29 -8.00 -20.87
N GLU A 175 16.49 -8.59 -20.79
CA GLU A 175 17.19 -8.82 -19.53
C GLU A 175 17.71 -7.52 -18.87
N GLY A 176 17.46 -7.40 -17.57
CA GLY A 176 18.32 -6.69 -16.62
C GLY A 176 17.58 -5.76 -15.66
N SER A 177 17.41 -6.16 -14.40
CA SER A 177 17.18 -5.20 -13.32
C SER A 177 17.80 -5.67 -12.00
N GLU A 178 18.59 -4.75 -11.44
CA GLU A 178 19.36 -4.86 -10.21
C GLU A 178 18.43 -4.65 -9.00
N GLU A 179 18.62 -5.47 -7.96
CA GLU A 179 17.91 -5.41 -6.69
C GLU A 179 18.37 -4.19 -5.86
N GLU A 180 17.47 -3.23 -5.65
CA GLU A 180 17.61 -2.25 -4.57
C GLU A 180 16.78 -2.76 -3.37
N GLY A 181 17.50 -3.31 -2.39
CA GLY A 181 16.96 -3.74 -1.11
C GLY A 181 16.62 -2.54 -0.23
N ASP A 182 15.38 -2.07 -0.30
CA ASP A 182 14.86 -1.10 0.68
C ASP A 182 14.52 -1.82 2.00
N GLU A 183 15.53 -1.96 2.85
CA GLU A 183 15.40 -2.07 4.31
C GLU A 183 15.01 -0.70 4.92
N ASP A 184 13.89 -0.12 4.50
CA ASP A 184 13.41 1.14 5.04
C ASP A 184 12.51 0.91 6.28
N GLU A 185 13.17 0.98 7.44
CA GLU A 185 12.71 1.44 8.76
C GLU A 185 11.19 1.47 9.07
N ASN A 186 10.73 0.40 9.73
CA ASN A 186 10.14 0.40 11.08
C ASN A 186 8.92 1.27 11.44
N VAL A 187 8.12 1.75 10.49
CA VAL A 187 6.76 2.23 10.79
C VAL A 187 5.71 1.43 10.01
N GLU A 188 5.07 0.50 10.71
CA GLU A 188 4.05 -0.38 10.16
C GLU A 188 2.64 0.19 10.40
N VAL A 189 1.97 0.63 9.33
CA VAL A 189 0.54 0.96 9.39
C VAL A 189 -0.23 -0.37 9.31
N VAL A 190 -0.63 -0.92 10.47
CA VAL A 190 -1.39 -2.17 10.57
C VAL A 190 -2.87 -1.85 10.70
N TYR A 191 -3.57 -2.01 9.58
CA TYR A 191 -4.99 -1.70 9.44
C TYR A 191 -5.87 -2.65 10.27
N SER A 192 -6.52 -2.14 11.32
CA SER A 192 -7.61 -2.85 12.01
C SER A 192 -8.96 -2.44 11.40
N SER A 193 -9.58 -3.38 10.68
CA SER A 193 -10.84 -3.17 9.94
C SER A 193 -12.08 -3.10 10.84
N SER A 194 -11.94 -2.90 12.15
CA SER A 194 -13.03 -3.15 13.10
C SER A 194 -13.68 -1.92 13.76
N ALA A 195 -13.18 -0.70 13.56
CA ALA A 195 -13.92 0.52 13.93
C ALA A 195 -13.22 1.76 13.37
N ARG A 196 -13.77 2.40 12.33
CA ARG A 196 -13.75 3.85 11.99
C ARG A 196 -12.52 4.76 12.33
N GLU A 197 -11.36 4.22 12.66
CA GLU A 197 -10.12 4.89 13.06
C GLU A 197 -8.95 3.99 12.61
N LEU A 198 -7.95 4.55 11.93
CA LEU A 198 -6.76 3.80 11.52
C LEU A 198 -5.83 3.65 12.73
N THR A 199 -5.38 2.41 12.98
CA THR A 199 -4.34 2.12 13.96
C THR A 199 -3.00 1.89 13.25
N VAL A 200 -1.91 2.46 13.77
CA VAL A 200 -0.53 2.17 13.33
C VAL A 200 0.16 1.40 14.44
N GLU A 201 0.64 0.18 14.15
CA GLU A 201 1.39 -0.61 15.13
C GLU A 201 2.86 -0.66 14.72
N THR A 202 3.76 -0.27 15.62
CA THR A 202 5.21 -0.46 15.39
C THR A 202 5.61 -1.90 15.71
N VAL A 203 5.96 -2.69 14.70
CA VAL A 203 6.51 -4.04 14.93
C VAL A 203 8.00 -3.94 15.24
N LYS A 204 8.36 -4.32 16.47
CA LYS A 204 9.77 -4.49 16.83
C LYS A 204 10.40 -5.60 15.98
N PRO A 205 11.67 -5.47 15.57
CA PRO A 205 12.35 -6.52 14.81
C PRO A 205 12.35 -7.83 15.61
N GLU A 206 11.88 -8.91 14.99
CA GLU A 206 12.06 -10.26 15.51
C GLU A 206 13.58 -10.50 15.64
N LYS A 207 14.07 -10.68 16.88
CA LYS A 207 15.37 -11.31 17.08
C LYS A 207 15.26 -12.71 16.47
N SER A 208 16.11 -12.99 15.49
CA SER A 208 16.38 -14.36 15.05
C SER A 208 16.94 -15.14 16.25
N ASP A 209 16.07 -15.84 16.98
CA ASP A 209 16.48 -16.94 17.83
C ASP A 209 16.93 -18.09 16.90
N ASN A 210 18.16 -18.01 16.40
CA ASN A 210 18.87 -19.20 15.96
C ASN A 210 19.19 -20.00 17.23
N LYS A 211 18.22 -20.84 17.64
CA LYS A 211 18.55 -22.07 18.36
C LYS A 211 18.91 -23.12 17.31
N ASP A 212 20.14 -23.03 16.82
CA ASP A 212 20.82 -24.23 16.35
C ASP A 212 21.39 -24.91 17.59
N GLU A 213 20.64 -25.88 18.10
CA GLU A 213 21.16 -26.96 18.91
C GLU A 213 22.13 -27.75 18.03
N ASP A 214 23.43 -27.72 18.36
CA ASP A 214 24.39 -28.78 18.06
C ASP A 214 25.59 -28.62 19.00
N ASP A 215 25.34 -28.84 20.30
CA ASP A 215 26.39 -29.28 21.23
C ASP A 215 26.73 -30.75 20.86
N ILE A 216 27.65 -30.92 19.92
CA ILE A 216 28.31 -32.21 19.68
C ILE A 216 29.48 -32.29 20.66
N ASP A 217 29.24 -32.96 21.79
CA ASP A 217 30.27 -33.37 22.74
C ASP A 217 31.31 -34.28 22.05
N ILE A 218 32.43 -33.69 21.63
CA ILE A 218 33.61 -34.42 21.15
C ILE A 218 34.57 -34.60 22.33
N ASP A 219 34.35 -35.65 23.12
CA ASP A 219 35.36 -36.22 24.01
C ASP A 219 34.98 -37.67 24.35
N ALA A 220 35.09 -38.54 23.35
CA ALA A 220 35.18 -39.98 23.50
C ALA A 220 35.79 -40.63 22.24
N ILE A 221 37.12 -40.69 22.18
CA ILE A 221 37.94 -41.81 21.67
C ILE A 221 39.40 -41.59 22.11
#